data_AF-A0A2Z6UYM8-F1
#
_entry.id   AF-A0A2Z6UYM8-F1
#
_cell.length_a   1.000
_cell.length_b   1.000
_cell.length_c   1.000
_cell.angle_alpha   90.00
_cell.angle_beta   90.00
_cell.angle_gamma   90.00
#
_symmetry.space_group_name_H-M   'P 1'
#
loop_
_entity.id
_entity.type
_entity.pdbx_description
1 polymer ?
#
loop_
_entity_poly.entity_id
_entity_poly.type
_entity_poly.pdbx_seq_one_letter_code
_entity_poly.pdbx_strand_id
1 'polypeptide(L)'
;MERRENSVEAMKKLGQTIIKSQQKIFDALASKDEIDRKSNLVSVKKQELNWDLIEEDIKGVNQTLEKKGHTILGTHVILDDKSDSMTIETYSQIKSETFKNTLSAKVKSLYNFPEEYWDELQKSGRIELNFTN
;
A
#
# COMPACT_ATOMS: atom_id res chain seq x y z
N MET A 1 -12.47 -20.14 -27.19
CA MET A 1 -11.33 -19.22 -26.94
C MET A 1 -11.82 -18.24 -25.88
N GLU A 2 -11.87 -18.64 -24.60
CA GLU A 2 -12.67 -17.97 -23.54
C GLU A 2 -11.87 -17.80 -22.24
N ARG A 3 -10.77 -17.03 -22.25
CA ARG A 3 -9.98 -16.80 -21.01
C ARG A 3 -9.39 -15.41 -20.86
N ARG A 4 -9.95 -14.38 -21.52
CA ARG A 4 -9.45 -13.00 -21.38
C ARG A 4 -10.48 -11.94 -21.01
N GLU A 5 -11.78 -12.26 -21.00
CA GLU A 5 -12.83 -11.27 -20.70
C GLU A 5 -13.26 -11.21 -19.22
N ASN A 6 -12.94 -12.22 -18.40
CA ASN A 6 -13.46 -12.31 -17.03
C ASN A 6 -12.64 -11.50 -15.98
N SER A 7 -11.39 -11.16 -16.29
CA SER A 7 -10.49 -10.50 -15.33
C SER A 7 -10.68 -8.98 -15.25
N VAL A 8 -11.03 -8.36 -16.38
CA VAL A 8 -11.26 -6.90 -16.46
C VAL A 8 -12.61 -6.52 -15.84
N GLU A 9 -13.61 -7.39 -15.95
CA GLU A 9 -14.93 -7.18 -15.36
C GLU A 9 -14.94 -7.40 -13.84
N ALA A 10 -14.14 -8.35 -13.34
CA ALA A 10 -13.90 -8.52 -11.90
C ALA A 10 -13.19 -7.31 -11.28
N MET A 11 -12.20 -6.75 -11.98
CA MET A 11 -11.50 -5.53 -11.56
C MET A 11 -12.38 -4.29 -11.63
N LYS A 12 -13.27 -4.16 -12.63
CA LYS A 12 -14.27 -3.07 -12.68
C LYS A 12 -15.28 -3.14 -11.53
N LYS A 13 -15.67 -4.33 -11.08
CA LYS A 13 -16.53 -4.48 -9.90
C LYS A 13 -15.82 -4.12 -8.59
N LEU A 14 -14.53 -4.42 -8.46
CA LEU A 14 -13.74 -4.01 -7.29
C LEU A 14 -13.48 -2.49 -7.27
N GLY A 15 -13.24 -1.87 -8.43
CA GLY A 15 -13.00 -0.43 -8.54
C GLY A 15 -14.22 0.46 -8.25
N GLN A 16 -15.44 -0.05 -8.42
CA GLN A 16 -16.67 0.73 -8.17
C GLN A 16 -17.17 0.69 -6.72
N THR A 17 -16.67 -0.23 -5.89
CA THR A 17 -17.10 -0.35 -4.48
C THR A 17 -16.28 0.53 -3.52
N ILE A 18 -15.15 1.10 -3.95
CA ILE A 18 -14.23 1.80 -3.04
C ILE A 18 -14.62 3.27 -2.81
N ILE A 19 -15.47 3.87 -3.66
CA ILE A 19 -15.80 5.31 -3.56
C ILE A 19 -16.82 5.63 -2.43
N LYS A 20 -17.34 4.63 -1.69
CA LYS A 20 -18.31 4.86 -0.60
C LYS A 20 -17.91 4.35 0.79
N SER A 21 -16.67 3.91 0.97
CA SER A 21 -16.23 3.24 2.20
C SER A 21 -15.32 4.11 3.08
N GLN A 22 -15.35 5.44 2.94
CA GLN A 22 -14.49 6.38 3.68
C GLN A 22 -14.82 6.56 5.18
N GLN A 23 -15.51 5.62 5.85
CA GLN A 23 -15.82 5.85 7.27
C GLN A 23 -15.94 4.67 8.24
N LYS A 24 -15.68 3.41 7.85
CA LYS A 24 -15.78 2.27 8.79
C LYS A 24 -14.84 1.09 8.49
N ILE A 25 -13.54 1.32 8.32
CA ILE A 25 -12.55 0.21 8.27
C ILE A 25 -11.36 0.52 9.18
N PHE A 26 -11.60 0.85 10.46
CA PHE A 26 -10.51 1.07 11.41
C PHE A 26 -10.48 0.15 12.64
N ASP A 27 -11.42 -0.79 12.82
CA ASP A 27 -11.48 -1.55 14.08
C ASP A 27 -11.57 -3.10 13.96
N ALA A 28 -11.27 -3.72 12.81
CA ALA A 28 -11.52 -5.17 12.66
C ALA A 28 -10.38 -6.05 12.13
N LEU A 29 -9.13 -5.56 12.01
CA LEU A 29 -8.00 -6.41 11.60
C LEU A 29 -6.75 -6.22 12.47
N ALA A 30 -6.95 -6.02 13.77
CA ALA A 30 -5.91 -6.30 14.77
C ALA A 30 -5.75 -7.82 14.93
N SER A 31 -5.21 -8.49 13.90
CA SER A 31 -4.97 -9.94 13.89
C SER A 31 -3.47 -10.23 13.87
N LYS A 32 -2.90 -10.26 15.08
CA LYS A 32 -1.76 -11.08 15.53
C LYS A 32 -0.34 -10.87 15.00
N ASP A 33 -0.10 -10.09 13.97
CA ASP A 33 1.28 -9.75 13.56
C ASP A 33 1.40 -8.25 13.25
N GLU A 34 1.16 -7.42 14.26
CA GLU A 34 1.64 -6.03 14.23
C GLU A 34 3.16 -6.09 14.41
N ILE A 35 3.85 -6.48 13.34
CA ILE A 35 5.28 -6.30 13.25
C ILE A 35 5.48 -4.78 13.08
N ASP A 36 5.47 -4.07 14.19
CA ASP A 36 5.96 -2.71 14.37
C ASP A 36 7.49 -2.71 14.16
N ARG A 37 7.91 -3.09 12.95
CA ARG A 37 9.25 -2.83 12.47
C ARG A 37 9.20 -1.38 12.06
N LYS A 38 9.93 -0.54 12.81
CA LYS A 38 10.66 0.61 12.24
C LYS A 38 11.44 0.09 11.04
N SER A 39 10.76 -0.05 9.91
CA SER A 39 11.35 -0.52 8.69
C SER A 39 12.17 0.65 8.19
N ASN A 40 13.46 0.42 8.02
CA ASN A 40 14.32 1.33 7.28
C ASN A 40 13.83 1.31 5.83
N LEU A 41 12.72 2.00 5.57
CA LEU A 41 12.24 2.25 4.22
C LEU A 41 13.34 3.04 3.53
N VAL A 42 13.95 2.44 2.51
CA VAL A 42 15.06 3.07 1.79
C VAL A 42 14.59 4.31 1.05
N SER A 43 13.29 4.37 0.72
CA SER A 43 12.62 5.52 0.14
C SER A 43 12.49 6.69 1.12
N VAL A 44 12.52 6.46 2.44
CA VAL A 44 12.36 7.52 3.43
C VAL A 44 13.66 7.73 4.22
N LYS A 45 14.33 8.86 3.98
CA LYS A 45 15.53 9.27 4.73
C LYS A 45 15.32 10.64 5.32
N LYS A 46 15.58 10.80 6.63
CA LYS A 46 15.38 12.07 7.35
C LYS A 46 14.00 12.71 7.13
N GLN A 47 12.95 11.88 7.00
CA GLN A 47 11.58 12.30 6.71
C GLN A 47 11.37 12.86 5.29
N GLU A 48 12.33 12.66 4.38
CA GLU A 48 12.21 12.98 2.97
C GLU A 48 11.90 11.67 2.23
N LEU A 49 10.79 11.65 1.50
CA LEU A 49 10.39 10.52 0.67
C LEU A 49 10.92 10.73 -0.75
N ASN A 50 11.79 9.84 -1.22
CA ASN A 50 12.13 9.71 -2.63
C ASN A 50 11.21 8.68 -3.29
N TRP A 51 10.32 9.15 -4.15
CA TRP A 51 9.30 8.35 -4.79
C TRP A 51 9.87 7.21 -5.65
N ASP A 52 11.00 7.45 -6.34
CA ASP A 52 11.63 6.46 -7.22
C ASP A 52 12.06 5.18 -6.49
N LEU A 53 12.22 5.25 -5.16
CA LEU A 53 12.68 4.14 -4.33
C LEU A 53 11.53 3.36 -3.69
N ILE A 54 10.27 3.76 -3.89
CA ILE A 54 9.12 3.11 -3.26
C ILE A 54 8.97 1.66 -3.74
N GLU A 55 9.22 1.41 -5.03
CA GLU A 55 9.17 0.05 -5.57
C GLU A 55 10.22 -0.87 -4.91
N GLU A 56 11.38 -0.33 -4.55
CA GLU A 56 12.42 -1.10 -3.83
C GLU A 56 11.93 -1.51 -2.44
N ASP A 57 11.26 -0.60 -1.72
CA ASP A 57 10.67 -0.91 -0.42
C ASP A 57 9.55 -1.94 -0.53
N ILE A 58 8.62 -1.78 -1.49
CA ILE A 58 7.56 -2.77 -1.77
C ILE A 58 8.17 -4.14 -2.05
N LYS A 59 9.18 -4.19 -2.94
CA LYS A 59 9.87 -5.43 -3.29
C LYS A 59 10.56 -6.06 -2.08
N GLY A 60 11.21 -5.25 -1.24
CA GLY A 60 11.85 -5.72 -0.01
C GLY A 60 10.86 -6.33 0.98
N VAL A 61 9.69 -5.70 1.14
CA VAL A 61 8.59 -6.22 1.98
C VAL A 61 8.05 -7.53 1.42
N ASN A 62 7.70 -7.55 0.13
CA ASN A 62 7.16 -8.72 -0.55
C ASN A 62 8.12 -9.90 -0.46
N GLN A 63 9.39 -9.71 -0.78
CA GLN A 63 10.41 -10.76 -0.66
C GLN A 63 10.58 -11.27 0.77
N THR A 64 10.43 -10.40 1.78
CA THR A 64 10.51 -10.80 3.19
C THR A 64 9.33 -11.68 3.58
N LEU A 65 8.13 -11.35 3.12
CA LEU A 65 6.92 -12.13 3.38
C LEU A 65 6.93 -13.45 2.59
N GLU A 66 7.34 -13.45 1.33
CA GLU A 66 7.50 -14.65 0.51
C GLU A 66 8.49 -15.64 1.11
N LYS A 67 9.64 -15.16 1.63
CA LYS A 67 10.62 -15.99 2.36
C LYS A 67 10.04 -16.63 3.62
N LYS A 68 8.98 -16.05 4.20
CA LYS A 68 8.24 -16.62 5.34
C LYS A 68 7.12 -17.57 4.90
N GLY A 69 6.95 -17.80 3.60
CA GLY A 69 5.93 -18.69 3.04
C GLY A 69 4.58 -18.01 2.76
N HIS A 70 4.54 -16.68 2.72
CA HIS A 70 3.33 -15.95 2.35
C HIS A 70 3.23 -15.79 0.82
N THR A 71 2.03 -15.89 0.29
CA THR A 71 1.67 -15.45 -1.06
C THR A 71 1.18 -14.00 -1.00
N ILE A 72 1.77 -13.11 -1.80
CA ILE A 72 1.33 -11.70 -1.85
C ILE A 72 0.02 -11.60 -2.65
N LEU A 73 -0.97 -10.94 -2.07
CA LEU A 73 -2.26 -10.66 -2.71
C LEU A 73 -2.32 -9.25 -3.31
N GLY A 74 -1.57 -8.31 -2.73
CA GLY A 74 -1.46 -6.94 -3.22
C GLY A 74 -0.77 -6.03 -2.21
N THR A 75 -0.24 -4.91 -2.68
CA THR A 75 0.40 -3.89 -1.85
C THR A 75 -0.23 -2.53 -2.14
N HIS A 76 -0.50 -1.77 -1.07
CA HIS A 76 -1.03 -0.42 -1.15
C HIS A 76 0.01 0.54 -0.57
N VAL A 77 0.22 1.67 -1.25
CA VAL A 77 1.00 2.79 -0.72
C VAL A 77 0.06 3.95 -0.49
N ILE A 78 0.07 4.46 0.72
CA ILE A 78 -0.79 5.55 1.17
C ILE A 78 0.13 6.70 1.56
N LEU A 79 -0.03 7.85 0.91
CA LEU A 79 0.51 9.11 1.44
C LEU A 79 -0.62 9.90 2.07
N ASP A 80 -0.40 10.39 3.27
CA ASP A 80 -1.37 11.14 4.05
C ASP A 80 -0.69 12.41 4.58
N ASP A 81 -0.99 13.53 3.93
CA ASP A 81 -0.44 14.86 4.22
C ASP A 81 -0.95 15.38 5.57
N LYS A 82 -2.16 14.99 5.99
CA LYS A 82 -2.73 15.42 7.28
C LYS A 82 -1.98 14.84 8.47
N SER A 83 -1.35 13.68 8.28
CA SER A 83 -0.60 12.96 9.31
C SER A 83 0.91 12.99 9.09
N ASP A 84 1.40 13.71 8.08
CA ASP A 84 2.80 13.70 7.63
C ASP A 84 3.34 12.27 7.50
N SER A 85 2.59 11.38 6.83
CA SER A 85 2.94 9.95 6.82
C SER A 85 2.85 9.28 5.45
N MET A 86 3.71 8.29 5.27
CA MET A 86 3.64 7.28 4.23
C MET A 86 3.42 5.92 4.87
N THR A 87 2.50 5.13 4.32
CA THR A 87 2.19 3.79 4.79
C THR A 87 2.19 2.80 3.62
N ILE A 88 2.89 1.69 3.79
CA ILE A 88 2.86 0.53 2.89
C ILE A 88 2.05 -0.57 3.57
N GLU A 89 0.89 -0.90 3.01
CA GLU A 89 0.06 -2.02 3.46
C GLU A 89 0.20 -3.19 2.48
N THR A 90 0.70 -4.33 2.95
CA THR A 90 0.84 -5.54 2.14
C THR A 90 -0.12 -6.62 2.62
N TYR A 91 -1.04 -7.01 1.73
CA TYR A 91 -1.98 -8.10 1.94
C TYR A 91 -1.35 -9.39 1.44
N SER A 92 -1.39 -10.41 2.28
CA SER A 92 -0.75 -11.68 2.00
C SER A 92 -1.56 -12.86 2.54
N GLN A 93 -1.32 -14.05 2.02
CA GLN A 93 -1.99 -15.27 2.43
C GLN A 93 -0.98 -16.35 2.77
N ILE A 94 -1.18 -17.07 3.88
CA ILE A 94 -0.47 -18.33 4.13
C ILE A 94 -1.51 -19.38 4.49
N LYS A 95 -1.47 -20.51 3.77
CA LYS A 95 -2.53 -21.54 3.79
C LYS A 95 -3.89 -20.92 3.41
N SER A 96 -4.83 -20.88 4.35
CA SER A 96 -6.19 -20.34 4.15
C SER A 96 -6.41 -19.03 4.90
N GLU A 97 -5.39 -18.47 5.54
CA GLU A 97 -5.48 -17.26 6.35
C GLU A 97 -4.86 -16.08 5.64
N THR A 98 -5.55 -14.94 5.69
CA THR A 98 -5.12 -13.67 5.08
C THR A 98 -4.60 -12.73 6.17
N PHE A 99 -3.51 -12.05 5.88
CA PHE A 99 -2.79 -11.15 6.77
C PHE A 99 -2.61 -9.79 6.11
N LYS A 100 -2.75 -8.71 6.91
CA LYS A 100 -2.36 -7.35 6.53
C LYS A 100 -1.10 -6.98 7.29
N ASN A 101 -0.03 -6.67 6.56
CA ASN A 101 1.20 -6.13 7.13
C ASN A 101 1.25 -4.64 6.85
N THR A 102 1.46 -3.81 7.86
CA THR A 102 1.47 -2.35 7.72
C THR A 102 2.84 -1.82 8.14
N LEU A 103 3.46 -1.01 7.30
CA LEU A 103 4.69 -0.28 7.60
C LEU A 103 4.48 1.20 7.37
N SER A 104 4.76 2.02 8.37
CA SER A 104 4.56 3.47 8.29
C SER A 104 5.84 4.24 8.61
N ALA A 105 6.01 5.37 7.93
CA ALA A 105 7.09 6.32 8.17
C ALA A 105 6.58 7.75 8.11
N LYS A 106 7.24 8.65 8.86
CA LYS A 106 6.97 10.09 8.77
C LYS A 106 7.61 10.68 7.52
N VAL A 107 6.84 11.47 6.78
CA VAL A 107 7.25 12.14 5.54
C VAL A 107 6.81 13.60 5.62
N LYS A 108 7.77 14.50 5.46
CA LYS A 108 7.57 15.96 5.46
C LYS A 108 7.86 16.62 4.12
N SER A 109 8.59 15.92 3.26
CA SER A 109 8.94 16.41 1.93
C SER A 109 8.96 15.24 0.96
N LEU A 110 8.58 15.54 -0.29
CA LEU A 110 8.53 14.59 -1.38
C LEU A 110 9.57 14.97 -2.44
N TYR A 111 10.29 13.98 -2.95
CA TYR A 111 11.27 14.10 -4.03
C TYR A 111 10.92 13.13 -5.16
N ASN A 112 11.09 13.58 -6.41
CA ASN A 112 10.72 12.84 -7.62
C ASN A 112 9.26 12.34 -7.64
N PHE A 113 8.37 13.07 -6.96
CA PHE A 113 6.96 12.70 -6.90
C PHE A 113 6.26 12.96 -8.24
N PRO A 114 5.49 11.99 -8.79
CA PRO A 114 4.88 12.12 -10.10
C PRO A 114 3.87 13.26 -10.15
N GLU A 115 3.92 14.03 -11.24
CA GLU A 115 3.11 15.24 -11.35
C GLU A 115 1.60 14.95 -11.36
N GLU A 116 1.21 13.80 -11.91
CA GLU A 116 -0.19 13.37 -11.95
C GLU A 116 -0.84 13.22 -10.58
N TYR A 117 -0.06 13.04 -9.51
CA TYR A 117 -0.57 12.81 -8.15
C TYR A 117 -0.57 14.07 -7.28
N TRP A 118 0.10 15.16 -7.69
CA TRP A 118 0.12 16.41 -6.91
C TRP A 118 -1.28 16.99 -6.73
N ASP A 119 -2.06 16.99 -7.80
CA ASP A 119 -3.40 17.53 -7.83
C ASP A 119 -4.35 16.80 -6.87
N GLU A 120 -4.23 15.48 -6.80
CA GLU A 120 -5.00 14.66 -5.88
C GLU A 120 -4.56 14.91 -4.44
N LEU A 121 -3.25 14.85 -4.17
CA LEU A 121 -2.69 15.07 -2.85
C LEU A 121 -3.07 16.43 -2.26
N GLN A 122 -3.04 17.50 -3.07
CA GLN A 122 -3.45 18.84 -2.63
C GLN A 122 -4.95 18.95 -2.35
N LYS A 123 -5.79 18.24 -3.12
CA LYS A 123 -7.26 18.31 -2.99
C LYS A 123 -7.78 17.48 -1.82
N SER A 124 -7.29 16.25 -1.66
CA SER A 124 -7.78 15.29 -0.65
C SER A 124 -6.95 15.31 0.64
N GLY A 125 -5.68 15.73 0.56
CA GLY A 125 -4.67 15.53 1.60
C GLY A 125 -4.21 14.08 1.71
N ARG A 126 -4.58 13.20 0.75
CA ARG A 126 -4.31 11.76 0.82
C ARG A 126 -4.37 11.10 -0.55
N ILE A 127 -3.35 10.32 -0.88
CA ILE A 127 -3.36 9.46 -2.08
C ILE A 127 -3.20 8.01 -1.70
N GLU A 128 -3.85 7.12 -2.44
CA GLU A 128 -3.78 5.67 -2.26
C GLU A 128 -3.47 5.00 -3.59
N LEU A 129 -2.33 4.33 -3.66
CA LEU A 129 -1.86 3.66 -4.87
C LEU A 129 -1.80 2.16 -4.66
N ASN A 130 -2.28 1.44 -5.66
CA ASN A 130 -2.35 -0.01 -5.65
C ASN A 130 -1.23 -0.58 -6.53
N PHE A 131 -0.42 -1.46 -5.96
CA PHE A 131 0.64 -2.19 -6.65
C PHE A 131 0.26 -3.67 -6.66
N THR A 132 0.00 -4.18 -7.87
CA THR A 132 -0.19 -5.61 -8.12
C THR A 132 1.07 -6.15 -8.78
N ASN A 133 1.61 -7.24 -8.23
CA ASN A 133 2.76 -7.97 -8.79
C ASN A 133 2.41 -8.60 -10.15
#